data_AF-A0AAI9J8E4-F1
#
_entry.id   AF-A0AAI9J8E4-F1
#
_cell.length_a   1.000
_cell.length_b   1.000
_cell.length_c   1.000
_cell.angle_alpha   90.00
_cell.angle_beta   90.00
_cell.angle_gamma   90.00
#
_symmetry.space_group_name_H-M   'P 1'
#
loop_
_entity.id
_entity.type
_entity.pdbx_description
1 polymer ?
#
loop_
_entity_poly.entity_id
_entity_poly.type
_entity_poly.pdbx_seq_one_letter_code
_entity_poly.pdbx_strand_id
1 'polypeptide(L)' 'MLEELRDLFYPKVLSYYYDLIFEETVRHHQTRSKKADFSSADMKRWWKECDFLGWEEAIFTDQVSLEDAFQKISKNINLL' A
#
# COMPACT_ATOMS: atom_id res chain seq x y z
N MET A 1 -7.79 13.71 7.25
CA MET A 1 -6.34 13.74 6.98
C MET A 1 -5.97 13.37 5.54
N LEU A 2 -6.05 12.10 5.08
CA LEU A 2 -5.63 11.76 3.70
C LEU A 2 -6.53 12.40 2.62
N GLU A 3 -7.84 12.45 2.85
CA GLU A 3 -8.78 13.17 1.98
C GLU A 3 -8.51 14.68 1.93
N GLU A 4 -8.18 15.30 3.07
CA GLU A 4 -7.80 16.72 3.11
C GLU A 4 -6.52 16.99 2.30
N LEU A 5 -5.53 16.08 2.37
CA LEU A 5 -4.32 16.18 1.55
C LEU A 5 -4.63 16.03 0.06
N ARG A 6 -5.51 15.08 -0.30
CA ARG A 6 -5.98 14.94 -1.68
C ARG A 6 -6.56 16.26 -2.18
N ASP A 7 -7.47 16.86 -1.42
CA ASP A 7 -8.18 18.07 -1.81
C ASP A 7 -7.25 19.28 -1.89
N LEU A 8 -6.29 19.41 -0.96
CA LEU A 8 -5.32 20.50 -0.94
C LEU A 8 -4.36 20.49 -2.13
N PHE A 9 -3.96 19.31 -2.60
CA PHE A 9 -2.97 19.15 -3.67
C PHE A 9 -3.57 18.73 -5.01
N TYR A 10 -4.90 18.63 -5.11
CA TYR A 10 -5.61 18.29 -6.35
C TYR A 10 -5.28 19.29 -7.49
N PRO A 11 -5.09 18.83 -8.75
CA PRO A 11 -5.19 17.46 -9.25
C PRO A 11 -3.87 16.66 -9.20
N LYS A 12 -2.85 17.13 -8.47
CA LYS A 12 -1.50 16.54 -8.48
C LYS A 12 -1.30 15.51 -7.35
N VAL A 13 -2.30 14.68 -7.11
CA VAL A 13 -2.24 13.60 -6.12
C VAL A 13 -2.59 12.30 -6.79
N LEU A 14 -1.72 11.32 -6.62
CA LEU A 14 -1.96 9.94 -7.04
C LEU A 14 -1.84 9.07 -5.80
N SER A 15 -2.82 8.19 -5.58
CA SER A 15 -2.78 7.19 -4.51
C SER A 15 -2.74 5.80 -5.12
N TYR A 16 -1.94 4.94 -4.51
CA TYR A 16 -1.78 3.55 -4.93
C TYR A 16 -1.89 2.68 -3.67
N TYR A 17 -2.62 1.59 -3.77
CA TYR A 17 -2.81 0.66 -2.65
C TYR A 17 -2.31 -0.73 -3.02
N TYR A 18 -1.55 -1.34 -2.11
CA TYR A 18 -1.14 -2.74 -2.23
C TYR A 18 -2.13 -3.61 -1.46
N ASP A 19 -3.00 -4.28 -2.20
CA ASP A 19 -3.93 -5.27 -1.67
C ASP A 19 -3.22 -6.62 -1.53
N LEU A 20 -2.54 -6.76 -0.38
CA LEU A 20 -1.82 -7.96 0.00
C LEU A 20 -2.58 -8.71 1.06
N ILE A 21 -2.58 -10.03 0.96
CA ILE A 21 -3.17 -10.89 1.98
C ILE A 21 -2.41 -10.75 3.31
N PHE A 22 -3.10 -11.06 4.40
CA PHE A 22 -2.57 -10.93 5.75
C PHE A 22 -1.27 -11.74 5.95
N GLU A 23 -1.20 -12.93 5.37
CA GLU A 23 -0.06 -13.84 5.44
C GLU A 23 1.21 -13.18 4.88
N GLU A 24 1.07 -12.41 3.80
CA GLU A 24 2.18 -11.67 3.20
C GLU A 24 2.66 -10.53 4.10
N THR A 25 1.73 -9.85 4.77
CA THR A 25 2.04 -8.84 5.78
C THR A 25 2.81 -9.44 6.96
N VAL A 26 2.42 -10.62 7.43
CA VAL A 26 3.15 -11.36 8.49
C VAL A 26 4.54 -11.77 8.01
N ARG A 27 4.66 -12.30 6.78
CA ARG A 27 5.95 -12.69 6.19
C ARG A 27 6.92 -11.50 6.14
N HIS A 28 6.44 -10.33 5.72
CA HIS A 28 7.23 -9.09 5.72
C HIS A 28 7.59 -8.59 7.11
N HIS A 29 6.72 -8.76 8.11
CA HIS A 29 7.05 -8.37 9.47
C HIS A 29 8.25 -9.16 10.03
N GLN A 30 8.37 -10.44 9.67
CA GLN A 30 9.48 -11.31 10.13
C GLN A 30 10.86 -10.85 9.68
N THR A 31 10.96 -10.01 8.65
CA THR A 31 12.25 -9.48 8.16
C THR A 31 12.66 -8.18 8.84
N ARG A 32 11.78 -7.56 9.66
CA ARG A 32 12.05 -6.29 10.34
C ARG A 32 12.79 -6.51 11.66
N SER A 33 13.55 -5.51 12.11
CA SER A 33 14.20 -5.52 13.43
C SER A 33 13.21 -5.68 14.59
N LYS A 34 11.98 -5.19 14.40
CA LYS A 34 10.86 -5.24 15.35
C LYS A 34 10.02 -6.52 15.30
N LYS A 35 10.50 -7.60 14.65
CA LYS A 35 9.74 -8.84 14.51
C LYS A 35 9.29 -9.49 15.83
N ALA A 36 9.94 -9.12 16.94
CA ALA A 36 9.63 -9.62 18.28
C ALA A 36 8.65 -8.72 19.05
N ASP A 37 8.31 -7.54 18.52
CA ASP A 37 7.43 -6.58 19.21
C ASP A 37 5.98 -7.05 19.17
N PHE A 38 5.58 -7.77 18.11
CA PHE A 38 4.18 -8.17 17.88
C PHE A 38 4.10 -9.59 17.30
N SER A 39 3.16 -10.39 17.81
CA SER A 39 2.85 -11.69 17.22
C SER A 39 1.91 -11.56 16.02
N SER A 40 1.79 -12.63 15.22
CA SER A 40 0.77 -12.69 14.15
C SER A 40 -0.65 -12.54 14.72
N ALA A 41 -0.91 -13.01 15.94
CA ALA A 41 -2.20 -12.84 16.59
C ALA A 41 -2.49 -11.37 16.93
N ASP A 42 -1.47 -10.62 17.37
CA ASP A 42 -1.58 -9.18 17.63
C ASP A 42 -1.84 -8.43 16.32
N MET A 43 -1.06 -8.72 15.28
CA MET A 43 -1.23 -8.13 13.95
C MET A 43 -2.64 -8.39 13.38
N LYS A 44 -3.20 -9.59 13.58
CA LYS A 44 -4.54 -9.93 13.10
C LYS A 44 -5.63 -9.10 13.76
N ARG A 45 -5.45 -8.68 15.02
CA ARG A 45 -6.42 -7.81 15.73
C ARG A 45 -6.46 -6.39 15.15
N TRP A 46 -5.37 -5.91 14.55
CA TRP A 46 -5.30 -4.59 13.91
C TRP A 46 -5.55 -4.64 12.42
N TRP A 47 -5.51 -5.84 11.82
CA TRP A 47 -5.68 -6.03 10.40
C TRP A 47 -7.08 -5.58 9.96
N LYS A 48 -7.11 -4.70 8.96
CA LYS A 48 -8.32 -4.30 8.26
C LYS A 48 -8.17 -4.74 6.81
N GLU A 49 -9.03 -5.66 6.41
CA GLU A 49 -9.11 -6.10 5.01
C GLU A 49 -9.75 -5.02 4.15
N CYS A 50 -9.26 -4.84 2.92
CA CYS A 50 -9.79 -3.87 1.96
C CYS A 50 -9.88 -2.44 2.54
N ASP A 51 -8.80 -1.94 3.18
CA ASP A 51 -8.75 -0.58 3.73
C ASP A 51 -8.55 0.48 2.64
N PHE A 52 -9.44 0.49 1.66
CA PHE A 52 -9.40 1.40 0.51
C PHE A 52 -9.85 2.81 0.91
N LEU A 53 -9.21 3.79 0.28
CA LEU A 53 -9.58 5.19 0.30
C LEU A 53 -10.73 5.48 -0.68
N GLY A 54 -10.95 4.63 -1.69
CA GLY A 54 -12.03 4.75 -2.68
C GLY A 54 -11.72 5.72 -3.82
N TRP A 55 -10.48 6.20 -3.90
CA TRP A 55 -10.00 7.13 -4.92
C TRP A 55 -8.56 6.80 -5.36
N GLU A 56 -8.16 5.54 -5.22
CA GLU A 56 -6.91 5.00 -5.74
C GLU A 56 -6.85 5.14 -7.25
N GLU A 57 -5.69 5.56 -7.74
CA GLU A 57 -5.35 5.51 -9.16
C GLU A 57 -5.17 4.06 -9.63
N ALA A 58 -4.62 3.20 -8.77
CA ALA A 58 -4.58 1.76 -9.00
C ALA A 58 -4.41 0.95 -7.71
N ILE A 59 -4.89 -0.29 -7.77
CA ILE A 59 -4.65 -1.33 -6.78
C ILE A 59 -3.59 -2.29 -7.34
N PHE A 60 -2.57 -2.58 -6.54
CA PHE A 60 -1.54 -3.56 -6.82
C PHE A 60 -1.74 -4.79 -5.95
N THR A 61 -1.46 -5.96 -6.50
CA THR A 61 -1.47 -7.23 -5.77
C THR A 61 -0.06 -7.80 -5.72
N ASP A 62 0.10 -8.97 -5.11
CA ASP A 62 1.34 -9.74 -5.12
C ASP A 62 1.79 -10.20 -6.53
N GLN A 63 0.92 -10.09 -7.54
CA GLN A 63 1.23 -10.37 -8.94
C GLN A 63 1.93 -9.19 -9.63
N VAL A 64 1.92 -8.00 -9.03
CA VAL A 64 2.56 -6.80 -9.60
C VAL A 64 3.97 -6.69 -9.04
N SER A 65 4.96 -6.81 -9.92
CA SER A 65 6.35 -6.62 -9.52
C SER A 65 6.64 -5.16 -9.15
N LEU A 66 7.70 -4.92 -8.38
CA LEU A 66 8.13 -3.56 -8.07
C LEU A 66 8.50 -2.76 -9.33
N GLU A 67 9.04 -3.43 -10.35
CA GLU A 67 9.36 -2.80 -11.64
C GLU A 67 8.09 -2.38 -12.37
N ASP A 68 7.08 -3.25 -12.44
CA ASP A 68 5.80 -2.92 -13.10
C ASP A 68 5.08 -1.78 -12.38
N ALA A 69 5.07 -1.80 -11.04
CA ALA A 69 4.53 -0.71 -10.23
C ALA A 69 5.30 0.60 -10.49
N PHE A 70 6.64 0.55 -10.51
CA PHE A 70 7.48 1.71 -10.79
C PHE A 70 7.23 2.29 -12.19
N GLN A 71 7.16 1.44 -13.22
CA GLN A 71 6.86 1.87 -14.59
C GLN A 71 5.48 2.52 -14.69
N LYS A 72 4.47 1.94 -14.02
CA LYS A 72 3.12 2.50 -13.98
C LYS A 72 3.10 3.87 -13.29
N ILE A 73 3.74 4.00 -12.13
CA ILE A 73 3.80 5.27 -11.41
C ILE A 73 4.55 6.32 -12.23
N SER A 74 5.70 5.97 -12.81
CA SER A 74 6.53 6.87 -13.62
C SER A 74 5.78 7.40 -14.84
N LYS A 75 5.03 6.53 -15.53
CA LYS A 75 4.17 6.93 -16.64
C LYS A 75 3.09 7.93 -16.20
N ASN A 76 2.43 7.68 -15.07
CA ASN A 76 1.35 8.55 -14.57
C ASN A 76 1.84 9.96 -14.19
N ILE A 77 3.11 10.10 -13.81
CA ILE A 77 3.72 11.40 -13.50
C ILE A 77 4.55 11.99 -14.66
N ASN A 78 4.46 11.40 -15.86
CA ASN A 78 5.20 11.80 -17.06
C ASN A 78 6.73 11.84 -16.86
N LEU A 79 7.27 10.94 -16.04
CA LEU A 79 8.72 10.80 -15.83
C LEU A 79 9.40 9.92 -16.89
N LEU A 80 8.62 9.07 -17.57
CA LEU A 80 8.99 8.18 -18.68
C LEU A 80 7.84 8.15 -19.69
#